data_AF-A0A8T5RW40-F1
#
_entry.id   AF-A0A8T5RW40-F1
#
_cell.length_a   1.000
_cell.length_b   1.000
_cell.length_c   1.000
_cell.angle_alpha   90.00
_cell.angle_beta   90.00
_cell.angle_gamma   90.00
#
_symmetry.space_group_name_H-M   'P 1'
#
loop_
_entity.id
_entity.type
_entity.pdbx_description
1 polymer ?
#
loop_
_entity_poly.entity_id
_entity_poly.type
_entity_poly.pdbx_seq_one_letter_code
_entity_poly.pdbx_strand_id
1 'polypeptide(L)' 'MSLRCRACIKCKTYIIIHADNPINQVEIKNFERKHTSHTIMTVDLNEVKGVYNPSTNNGGTKPSEEEN' A
#
# COMPACT_ATOMS: atom_id res chain seq x y z
N MET A 1 -0.56 15.82 7.41
CA MET A 1 -0.98 14.47 7.86
C MET A 1 -0.12 13.46 7.14
N SER A 2 0.42 12.46 7.84
CA SER A 2 1.25 11.42 7.20
C SER A 2 0.38 10.27 6.72
N LEU A 3 0.52 9.89 5.45
CA LEU A 3 -0.19 8.75 4.85
C LEU A 3 0.55 7.47 5.21
N ARG A 4 -0.11 6.56 5.93
CA ARG A 4 0.45 5.26 6.29
C ARG A 4 0.17 4.21 5.23
N CYS A 5 1.09 3.27 5.08
CA CYS A 5 0.96 2.15 4.16
C CYS A 5 1.46 0.85 4.81
N ARG A 6 1.02 -0.29 4.28
CA ARG A 6 1.60 -1.61 4.57
C ARG A 6 2.58 -1.93 3.46
N ALA A 7 3.85 -2.11 3.80
CA ALA A 7 4.92 -2.41 2.86
C ALA A 7 5.46 -3.82 3.08
N CYS A 8 5.62 -4.60 2.01
CA CYS A 8 6.24 -5.92 2.05
C CYS A 8 7.73 -5.80 1.73
N ILE A 9 8.59 -6.19 2.68
CA ILE A 9 10.05 -6.05 2.54
C ILE A 9 10.58 -6.92 1.39
N LYS A 10 10.06 -8.14 1.24
CA LYS A 10 10.50 -9.09 0.22
C LYS A 10 10.03 -8.73 -1.19
N CYS A 11 8.78 -8.31 -1.35
CA CYS A 11 8.22 -7.98 -2.66
C CYS A 11 8.52 -6.56 -3.12
N LYS A 12 8.99 -5.69 -2.20
CA LYS A 12 9.17 -4.27 -2.46
C LYS A 12 7.89 -3.64 -3.00
N THR A 13 6.75 -4.02 -2.43
CA THR A 13 5.43 -3.49 -2.76
C THR A 13 4.74 -2.90 -1.54
N TYR A 14 3.86 -1.91 -1.73
CA TYR A 14 3.10 -1.31 -0.63
C TYR A 14 1.62 -1.06 -0.99
N ILE A 15 0.76 -1.00 0.03
CA ILE A 15 -0.64 -0.59 -0.11
C ILE A 15 -0.97 0.52 0.90
N ILE A 16 -1.61 1.60 0.45
CA ILE A 16 -1.99 2.73 1.30
C ILE A 16 -3.15 2.33 2.20
N ILE A 17 -3.12 2.79 3.46
CA ILE A 17 -4.17 2.57 4.45
C ILE A 17 -5.10 3.79 4.45
N HIS A 18 -6.33 3.58 3.97
CA HIS A 18 -7.44 4.51 4.08
C HIS A 18 -8.41 4.00 5.15
N ALA A 19 -8.30 4.53 6.37
CA ALA A 19 -9.10 4.08 7.52
C ALA A 19 -10.62 4.21 7.28
N ASP A 20 -11.02 5.25 6.55
CA ASP A 20 -12.43 5.57 6.31
C ASP A 20 -13.02 4.83 5.08
N ASN A 21 -12.21 4.06 4.36
CA ASN A 21 -12.65 3.33 3.17
C ASN A 21 -12.73 1.81 3.45
N PRO A 22 -13.94 1.23 3.56
CA PRO A 22 -14.09 -0.21 3.82
C PRO A 22 -13.59 -1.10 2.68
N ILE A 23 -13.58 -0.62 1.44
CA ILE A 23 -13.03 -1.37 0.29
C ILE A 23 -11.51 -1.52 0.47
N ASN A 24 -10.83 -0.46 0.90
CA ASN A 24 -9.40 -0.50 1.17
C ASN A 24 -9.06 -1.50 2.28
N GLN A 25 -9.92 -1.67 3.30
CA GLN A 25 -9.72 -2.70 4.33
C GLN A 25 -9.73 -4.12 3.76
N VAL A 26 -10.56 -4.39 2.74
CA VAL A 26 -10.56 -5.68 2.04
C VAL A 26 -9.28 -5.86 1.23
N GLU A 27 -8.81 -4.81 0.56
CA GLU A 27 -7.56 -4.84 -0.19
C GLU A 27 -6.33 -5.05 0.70
N ILE A 28 -6.29 -4.41 1.88
CA ILE A 28 -5.25 -4.64 2.89
C ILE A 28 -5.25 -6.10 3.32
N LYS A 29 -6.41 -6.68 3.64
CA LYS A 29 -6.50 -8.11 4.00
C LYS A 29 -6.03 -9.01 2.86
N ASN A 30 -6.35 -8.67 1.62
CA ASN A 30 -5.90 -9.42 0.45
C ASN A 30 -4.39 -9.28 0.23
N PHE A 31 -3.84 -8.08 0.44
CA PHE A 31 -2.40 -7.83 0.42
C PHE A 31 -1.70 -8.67 1.50
N GLU A 32 -2.19 -8.65 2.73
CA GLU A 32 -1.63 -9.44 3.84
C GLU A 32 -1.70 -10.95 3.56
N ARG A 33 -2.82 -11.44 3.01
CA ARG A 33 -2.97 -12.84 2.60
C ARG A 33 -1.98 -13.25 1.51
N LYS A 34 -1.80 -12.43 0.47
CA LYS A 34 -0.80 -12.68 -0.60
C LYS A 34 0.63 -12.70 -0.06
N HIS A 35 0.88 -11.99 1.04
CA HIS A 35 2.19 -11.83 1.65
C HIS A 35 2.29 -12.54 3.02
N THR A 36 1.47 -13.58 3.27
CA THR A 36 1.34 -14.24 4.59
C THR A 36 2.69 -14.74 5.16
N SER A 37 3.61 -15.16 4.28
CA SER A 37 4.94 -15.66 4.67
C SER A 37 6.05 -14.60 4.55
N HIS A 38 5.70 -13.35 4.27
CA HIS A 38 6.65 -12.26 4.09
C HIS A 38 6.58 -11.30 5.28
N THR A 39 7.70 -10.63 5.56
CA THR A 39 7.69 -9.53 6.53
C THR A 39 6.98 -8.33 5.93
N ILE A 40 5.89 -7.93 6.57
CA ILE A 40 5.12 -6.72 6.27
C ILE A 40 5.30 -5.74 7.42
N MET A 41 5.55 -4.48 7.10
CA MET A 41 5.68 -3.40 8.07
C MET A 41 4.68 -2.29 7.76
N THR A 42 4.24 -1.58 8.80
CA THR A 42 3.50 -0.34 8.64
C THR A 42 4.48 0.82 8.69
N VAL A 43 4.52 1.62 7.64
CA VAL A 43 5.45 2.74 7.46
C VAL A 43 4.72 3.92 6.86
N ASP A 44 5.33 5.09 6.97
CA ASP A 44 4.87 6.25 6.25
C ASP A 44 5.18 6.13 4.75
N LEU A 45 4.27 6.58 3.90
CA LEU A 45 4.41 6.50 2.44
C LEU A 45 5.72 7.12 1.96
N ASN A 46 6.16 8.21 2.63
CA ASN A 46 7.39 8.91 2.31
C ASN A 46 8.66 8.06 2.54
N GLU A 47 8.61 7.04 3.41
CA GLU A 47 9.75 6.15 3.66
C GLU A 47 9.96 5.12 2.55
N VAL A 48 8.90 4.83 1.79
CA VAL A 48 8.90 3.78 0.75
C VAL A 48 8.71 4.32 -0.66
N LYS A 49 8.30 5.58 -0.80
CA LYS A 49 8.11 6.25 -2.10
C LYS A 49 9.44 6.26 -2.87
N GLY A 50 9.41 5.75 -4.11
CA GLY A 50 10.59 5.62 -4.97
C GLY A 50 11.45 4.38 -4.71
N VAL A 51 11.18 3.63 -3.63
CA VAL A 51 11.91 2.38 -3.30
C VAL A 51 11.01 1.14 -3.45
N TYR A 52 9.69 1.32 -3.23
CA TYR A 52 8.69 0.27 -3.32
C TYR A 52 7.64 0.64 -4.37
N ASN A 53 7.03 -0.38 -4.97
CA ASN A 53 5.98 -0.22 -5.97
C ASN A 53 4.58 -0.28 -5.32
N PRO A 54 3.63 0.55 -5.75
CA PRO A 54 2.25 0.43 -5.28
C PRO A 54 1.67 -0.93 -5.69
N SER A 55 0.97 -1.60 -4.78
CA SER A 55 0.32 -2.88 -5.06
C SER A 55 -0.96 -2.61 -5.85
N THR A 56 -0.90 -2.74 -7.17
CA THR A 56 -2.08 -2.64 -8.03
C THR A 56 -2.85 -3.96 -7.93
N ASN A 57 -3.95 -3.99 -7.17
CA ASN A 57 -5.01 -4.95 -7.44
C ASN A 57 -5.92 -4.33 -8.50
N ASN A 58 -6.40 -5.14 -9.45
CA ASN A 58 -7.32 -4.73 -10.53
C ASN A 58 -8.56 -3.98 -10.00
N GLY A 59 -8.46 -2.65 -9.97
CA GLY A 59 -9.46 -1.72 -9.44
C GLY A 59 -8.83 -0.33 -9.36
N GLY A 60 -8.45 0.20 -10.52
CA GLY A 60 -7.61 1.38 -10.62
C GLY A 60 -8.13 2.58 -9.84
N THR A 61 -7.33 3.04 -8.89
CA THR A 61 -7.13 4.48 -8.73
C THR A 61 -5.65 4.69 -8.91
N LYS A 62 -5.26 5.23 -10.08
CA LYS A 62 -3.91 5.74 -10.31
C LYS A 62 -3.58 6.67 -9.13
N PRO A 63 -2.34 6.74 -8.64
CA PRO A 63 -1.94 7.89 -7.83
C PRO A 63 -2.26 9.11 -8.70
N SER A 64 -3.19 9.95 -8.25
CA SER A 64 -3.34 11.28 -8.80
C SER A 64 -2.02 11.97 -8.54
N GLU A 65 -1.15 11.93 -9.56
CA GLU A 65 -0.11 12.92 -9.73
C GLU A 65 -0.84 14.26 -9.68
N GLU A 66 -0.63 14.99 -8.58
CA GLU A 66 -0.86 16.43 -8.54
C GLU A 66 -0.01 17.03 -9.66
N GLU A 67 -0.64 17.26 -10.81
CA GLU A 67 -0.07 18.05 -11.89
C GLU A 67 -0.49 19.51 -11.67
N ASN A 68 0.49 20.30 -11.25
CA ASN A 68 0.64 21.77 -11.33
C ASN A 68 -0.43 22.67 -10.68
#